data_AF-A0A970YQM3-F1
#
_entry.id   AF-A0A970YQM3-F1
#
_cell.length_a   1.000
_cell.length_b   1.000
_cell.length_c   1.000
_cell.angle_alpha   90.00
_cell.angle_beta   90.00
_cell.angle_gamma   90.00
#
_symmetry.space_group_name_H-M   'P 1'
#
loop_
_entity.id
_entity.type
_entity.pdbx_description
1 polymer ?
#
loop_
_entity_poly.entity_id
_entity_poly.type
_entity_poly.pdbx_seq_one_letter_code
_entity_poly.pdbx_strand_id
1 'polypeptide(L)' 'MRIIVDADACPKSVLQHTVETGAKYGIPVITVASFNHNIISSRHITVESGSQEADLKIINITDCGDIIIT' A
#
# COMPACT_ATOMS: atom_id res chain seq x y z
N MET A 1 0.73 -5.19 -13.37
CA MET A 1 -0.39 -5.14 -12.41
C MET A 1 0.09 -5.53 -11.03
N ARG A 2 0.04 -4.56 -10.13
CA ARG A 2 0.29 -4.66 -8.69
C ARG A 2 -0.89 -4.00 -7.97
N ILE A 3 -1.08 -4.34 -6.70
CA ILE A 3 -2.00 -3.62 -5.82
C ILE A 3 -1.15 -2.69 -4.96
N ILE A 4 -1.44 -1.40 -4.97
CA ILE A 4 -0.77 -0.38 -4.16
C ILE A 4 -1.80 0.17 -3.18
N VAL A 5 -1.52 0.08 -1.88
CA VAL A 5 -2.44 0.46 -0.81
C VAL A 5 -1.87 1.65 -0.05
N ASP A 6 -2.64 2.73 0.03
CA ASP A 6 -2.46 3.73 1.09
C ASP A 6 -2.83 3.06 2.42
N ALA A 7 -1.84 2.89 3.29
CA ALA A 7 -1.99 2.17 4.54
C ALA A 7 -1.91 3.10 5.77
N ASP A 8 -1.89 4.43 5.60
CA ASP A 8 -1.90 5.38 6.72
C ASP A 8 -3.27 5.48 7.41
N ALA A 9 -4.36 5.31 6.67
CA ALA A 9 -5.72 5.33 7.20
C ALA A 9 -6.51 4.03 6.93
N CYS A 10 -5.88 3.04 6.29
CA CYS A 10 -6.56 1.82 5.88
C CYS A 10 -6.92 0.94 7.10
N PRO A 11 -8.20 0.54 7.26
CA PRO A 11 -8.59 -0.40 8.30
C PRO A 11 -7.79 -1.71 8.19
N LYS A 12 -7.30 -2.21 9.33
CA LYS A 12 -6.44 -3.42 9.37
C LYS A 12 -7.07 -4.63 8.67
N SER A 13 -8.39 -4.81 8.79
CA SER A 13 -9.12 -5.89 8.11
C SER A 13 -9.07 -5.76 6.58
N VAL A 14 -9.20 -4.54 6.05
CA VAL A 14 -9.12 -4.28 4.60
C VAL A 14 -7.72 -4.57 4.08
N LEU A 15 -6.69 -4.10 4.82
CA LEU A 15 -5.30 -4.38 4.46
C LEU A 15 -5.01 -5.90 4.45
N GLN A 16 -5.47 -6.61 5.48
CA GLN A 16 -5.32 -8.06 5.60
C GLN A 16 -5.99 -8.80 4.43
N HIS A 17 -7.24 -8.49 4.12
CA HIS A 17 -7.96 -9.10 3.01
C HIS A 17 -7.29 -8.81 1.66
N THR A 18 -6.74 -7.60 1.49
CA THR A 18 -6.00 -7.22 0.29
C THR A 18 -4.74 -8.07 0.12
N VAL A 19 -3.95 -8.24 1.19
CA VAL A 19 -2.74 -9.07 1.19
C VAL A 19 -3.07 -10.54 0.90
N GLU A 20 -4.09 -11.09 1.56
CA GLU A 20 -4.56 -12.47 1.33
C GLU A 20 -5.03 -12.70 -0.11
N THR A 21 -5.79 -11.75 -0.65
CA THR A 21 -6.31 -11.81 -2.02
C THR A 21 -5.16 -11.69 -3.03
N GLY A 22 -4.26 -10.73 -2.84
CA GLY A 22 -3.07 -10.58 -3.68
C GLY A 22 -2.23 -11.86 -3.70
N ALA A 23 -1.97 -12.45 -2.53
CA ALA A 23 -1.27 -13.73 -2.42
C ALA A 23 -1.99 -14.87 -3.16
N LYS A 24 -3.32 -14.99 -2.98
CA LYS A 24 -4.15 -16.01 -3.65
C LYS A 24 -4.06 -15.94 -5.18
N TYR A 25 -3.99 -14.73 -5.74
CA TYR A 25 -3.92 -14.53 -7.20
C TYR A 25 -2.49 -14.33 -7.73
N GLY A 26 -1.47 -14.42 -6.87
CA GLY A 26 -0.08 -14.15 -7.25
C GLY A 26 0.18 -12.69 -7.66
N ILE A 27 -0.68 -11.77 -7.23
CA ILE A 27 -0.57 -10.33 -7.53
C ILE A 27 0.20 -9.67 -6.38
N PRO A 28 1.31 -8.96 -6.65
CA PRO A 28 2.05 -8.28 -5.61
C PRO A 28 1.24 -7.16 -4.96
N VAL A 29 1.30 -7.09 -3.62
CA VAL A 29 0.73 -5.99 -2.82
C VAL A 29 1.86 -5.14 -2.28
N ILE A 30 1.80 -3.83 -2.51
CA ILE A 30 2.70 -2.82 -1.99
C ILE A 30 1.90 -1.95 -1.03
N THR A 31 2.46 -1.68 0.13
CA THR A 31 1.82 -0.83 1.14
C THR A 31 2.65 0.44 1.31
N VAL A 32 2.00 1.59 1.38
CA VAL A 32 2.63 2.89 1.59
C VAL A 32 2.02 3.50 2.85
N ALA A 33 2.84 3.79 3.87
CA ALA A 33 2.37 4.49 5.07
C ALA A 33 3.49 5.29 5.70
N SER A 34 3.13 6.30 6.50
CA SER A 34 4.05 7.00 7.36
C SER A 34 4.65 6.07 8.43
N PHE A 35 5.83 6.44 8.94
CA PHE A 35 6.52 5.70 10.00
C PHE A 35 5.72 5.52 11.30
N ASN A 36 4.61 6.23 11.46
CA ASN A 36 3.69 6.07 12.60
C ASN A 36 3.02 4.69 12.61
N HIS A 37 2.97 4.01 11.45
CA HIS A 37 2.36 2.70 11.28
C HIS A 37 3.43 1.62 11.08
N ASN A 38 3.59 0.75 12.07
CA ASN A 38 4.49 -0.40 11.94
C ASN A 38 3.77 -1.54 11.21
N ILE A 39 3.89 -1.57 9.89
CA ILE A 39 3.28 -2.57 9.01
C ILE A 39 4.28 -3.68 8.72
N ILE A 40 3.98 -4.90 9.16
CA ILE A 40 4.75 -6.08 8.80
C ILE A 40 4.26 -6.58 7.44
N SER A 41 4.90 -6.09 6.37
CA SER A 41 4.66 -6.52 4.99
C SER A 41 5.98 -6.71 4.27
N SER A 42 6.06 -7.70 3.38
CA SER A 42 7.27 -7.98 2.58
C SER A 42 7.59 -6.87 1.58
N ARG A 43 6.62 -5.98 1.29
CA ARG A 43 6.77 -4.83 0.38
C ARG A 43 6.11 -3.59 0.99
N HIS A 44 6.68 -3.14 2.11
CA HIS A 44 6.28 -1.91 2.78
C HIS A 44 7.21 -0.76 2.40
N ILE A 45 6.61 0.35 1.98
CA ILE A 45 7.30 1.60 1.71
C ILE A 45 6.88 2.57 2.81
N THR A 46 7.86 3.00 3.60
CA THR A 46 7.66 4.01 4.63
C THR A 46 7.90 5.40 4.06
N VAL A 47 7.02 6.35 4.37
CA VAL A 47 7.13 7.77 4.01
C VAL A 47 7.18 8.65 5.25
N GLU A 48 7.45 9.95 5.05
CA GLU A 48 7.31 10.95 6.11
C GLU A 48 5.83 11.16 6.48
N SER A 49 5.56 11.71 7.66
CA SER A 49 4.18 11.98 8.14
C SER A 49 3.60 13.31 7.64
N GLY A 50 4.23 13.91 6.62
CA GLY A 50 3.76 15.12 5.98
C GLY A 50 2.43 14.90 5.26
N SER A 51 1.70 16.00 5.02
CA SER A 51 0.50 15.96 4.19
C SER A 51 0.86 15.47 2.79
N GLN A 52 0.08 14.55 2.23
CA GLN A 52 0.22 14.01 0.87
C GLN A 52 1.47 13.16 0.59
N GLU A 53 2.31 12.85 1.59
CA GLU A 53 3.53 12.06 1.37
C GLU A 53 3.21 10.65 0.83
N ALA A 54 2.18 9.99 1.39
CA ALA A 54 1.71 8.70 0.91
C ALA A 54 1.16 8.81 -0.52
N ASP A 55 0.29 9.79 -0.79
CA ASP A 55 -0.30 10.05 -2.10
C ASP A 55 0.77 10.27 -3.19
N LEU A 56 1.72 11.17 -2.94
CA LEU A 56 2.81 11.47 -3.85
C LEU A 56 3.68 10.24 -4.08
N LYS A 57 3.93 9.44 -3.05
CA LYS A 57 4.71 8.22 -3.21
C LYS A 57 3.98 7.20 -4.06
N ILE A 58 2.67 7.03 -3.88
CA ILE A 58 1.83 6.15 -4.70
C ILE A 58 1.90 6.62 -6.17
N ILE A 59 1.65 7.90 -6.45
CA ILE A 59 1.72 8.47 -7.81
C ILE A 59 3.07 8.16 -8.47
N ASN A 60 4.18 8.32 -7.73
CA ASN A 60 5.52 8.11 -8.26
C ASN A 60 5.87 6.64 -8.58
N ILE A 61 5.18 5.67 -7.98
CA ILE A 61 5.47 4.24 -8.17
C ILE A 61 4.40 3.51 -8.98
N THR A 62 3.28 4.17 -9.26
CA THR A 62 2.19 3.62 -10.08
C THR A 62 2.63 3.46 -11.53
N ASP A 63 2.36 2.29 -12.10
CA ASP A 63 2.47 2.04 -13.53
C ASP A 63 1.10 1.69 -14.13
N CYS A 64 1.00 1.78 -15.46
CA CYS A 64 -0.23 1.40 -16.17
C CYS A 64 -0.65 -0.04 -15.84
N GLY A 65 -1.92 -0.19 -15.46
CA GLY A 65 -2.50 -1.49 -15.08
C GLY A 65 -2.28 -1.88 -13.62
N ASP A 66 -1.78 -0.99 -12.77
CA ASP A 66 -1.86 -1.17 -11.32
C ASP A 66 -3.25 -0.82 -10.77
N ILE A 67 -3.56 -1.39 -9.60
CA ILE A 67 -4.77 -1.11 -8.84
C ILE A 67 -4.36 -0.33 -7.59
N ILE A 68 -4.97 0.83 -7.38
CA ILE A 68 -4.73 1.67 -6.20
C ILE A 68 -5.91 1.51 -5.25
N ILE A 69 -5.62 1.29 -3.96
CA ILE A 69 -6.58 1.29 -2.85
C ILE A 69 -6.21 2.46 -1.94
N THR A 70 -7.13 3.40 -1.79
CA THR A 70 -7.02 4.59 -0.94
C THR A 70 -8.20 4.64 0.02
#